data_AF-A0A8B6CG78-F1
#
_entry.id   AF-A0A8B6CG78-F1
#
_cell.length_a   1.000
_cell.length_b   1.000
_cell.length_c   1.000
_cell.angle_alpha   90.00
_cell.angle_beta   90.00
_cell.angle_gamma   90.00
#
_symmetry.space_group_name_H-M   'P 1'
#
loop_
_entity.id
_entity.type
_entity.pdbx_description
1 polymer ?
#
loop_
_entity_poly.entity_id
_entity_poly.type
_entity_poly.pdbx_seq_one_letter_code
_entity_poly.pdbx_strand_id
1 'polypeptide(L)'
;MGLPVEGLDFTNIICKEHSEQCSCLFCTKCDKLVCPTCIAKFNKKHDLTEISHAYNLKINKLKKVQNIPLPEVTVSVSVVNQYLTNLSVNNCLSSIHDDSLWITCEPDEVLQNVKPEGTNLKTISTFNLKVYGMATTASDDLLVSTRKSRLQMISSTTGKVTESVYDIYPFLPTAIHITSEGKVIVGGYNVNDKRVAVFVINKNGDHEGVHEHDQHKQPIFDYPASITTNSNYYRYVSDYDSQEVCGKVVVLDPTGHVINVYKGDTEINKEVSFGPEGIVTTPRDNVIVADIDTHTLYILNNSDK
;
A
#
# COMPACT_ATOMS: atom_id res chain seq x y z
N MET A 1 24.80 9.85 -13.54
CA MET A 1 25.42 9.98 -12.19
C MET A 1 24.36 9.58 -11.19
N GLY A 2 24.63 8.56 -10.37
CA GLY A 2 23.68 8.03 -9.39
C GLY A 2 23.53 8.99 -8.21
N LEU A 3 22.30 9.16 -7.74
CA LEU A 3 22.02 9.87 -6.48
C LEU A 3 22.56 9.02 -5.30
N PRO A 4 23.13 9.64 -4.24
CA PRO A 4 23.63 8.92 -3.06
C PRO A 4 22.49 8.38 -2.20
N VAL A 5 22.80 7.33 -1.43
CA VAL A 5 21.92 6.57 -0.52
C VAL A 5 21.69 7.29 0.82
N GLU A 6 21.75 8.61 0.86
CA GLU A 6 21.59 9.37 2.11
C GLU A 6 20.10 9.42 2.48
N GLY A 7 19.65 8.50 3.34
CA GLY A 7 18.30 8.55 3.95
C GLY A 7 17.67 7.19 4.32
N LEU A 8 18.11 6.09 3.71
CA LEU A 8 17.58 4.75 4.01
C LEU A 8 18.42 4.06 5.10
N ASP A 9 17.87 3.99 6.31
CA ASP A 9 18.50 3.27 7.40
C ASP A 9 18.01 1.81 7.47
N PHE A 10 18.90 0.92 7.04
CA PHE A 10 18.72 -0.54 6.96
C PHE A 10 19.07 -1.27 8.27
N THR A 11 19.35 -0.56 9.38
CA THR A 11 19.84 -1.17 10.63
C THR A 11 18.79 -1.98 11.39
N ASN A 12 17.48 -1.81 11.10
CA ASN A 12 16.38 -2.45 11.84
C ASN A 12 15.57 -3.49 11.05
N ILE A 13 16.12 -4.04 9.97
CA ILE A 13 15.42 -5.08 9.19
C ILE A 13 15.54 -6.42 9.91
N ILE A 14 14.45 -6.93 10.48
CA ILE A 14 14.48 -8.14 11.31
C ILE A 14 14.40 -9.42 10.45
N CYS A 15 15.15 -10.45 10.84
CA CYS A 15 15.07 -11.76 10.20
C CYS A 15 13.75 -12.47 10.50
N LYS A 16 13.08 -13.00 9.46
CA LYS A 16 11.83 -13.76 9.61
C LYS A 16 12.00 -15.05 10.42
N GLU A 17 13.18 -15.65 10.44
CA GLU A 17 13.48 -16.88 11.20
C GLU A 17 14.08 -16.59 12.58
N HIS A 18 14.69 -15.42 12.78
CA HIS A 18 15.38 -15.03 14.01
C HIS A 18 14.98 -13.61 14.38
N SER A 19 13.82 -13.46 15.03
CA SER A 19 13.20 -12.16 15.35
C SER A 19 14.06 -11.25 16.24
N GLU A 20 15.05 -11.80 16.95
CA GLU A 20 15.99 -11.06 17.78
C GLU A 20 17.23 -10.55 17.00
N GLN A 21 17.33 -10.85 15.70
CA GLN A 21 18.51 -10.52 14.89
C GLN A 21 18.17 -9.66 13.69
N CYS A 22 18.98 -8.61 13.50
CA CYS A 22 18.93 -7.80 12.30
C CYS A 22 19.54 -8.56 11.12
N SER A 23 18.83 -8.54 10.00
CA SER A 23 19.32 -8.96 8.69
C SER A 23 20.29 -7.90 8.17
N CYS A 24 21.54 -8.29 7.96
CA CYS A 24 22.59 -7.38 7.50
C CYS A 24 22.97 -7.60 6.03
N LEU A 25 22.59 -8.75 5.44
CA LEU A 25 22.92 -9.11 4.07
C LEU A 25 21.70 -9.53 3.26
N PHE A 26 21.84 -9.49 1.95
CA PHE A 26 20.86 -9.92 0.97
C PHE A 26 21.45 -10.99 0.04
N CYS A 27 20.76 -12.11 -0.15
CA CYS A 27 21.16 -13.14 -1.09
C CYS A 27 20.57 -12.86 -2.47
N THR A 28 21.38 -12.41 -3.43
CA THR A 28 20.95 -12.02 -4.79
C THR A 28 20.38 -13.19 -5.58
N LYS A 29 20.80 -14.43 -5.29
CA LYS A 29 20.29 -15.65 -5.95
C LYS A 29 18.94 -16.13 -5.43
N CYS A 30 18.64 -15.85 -4.16
CA CYS A 30 17.45 -16.38 -3.49
C CYS A 30 16.42 -15.30 -3.19
N ASP A 31 16.77 -14.04 -3.45
CA ASP A 31 15.97 -12.85 -3.19
C ASP A 31 15.48 -12.75 -1.74
N LYS A 32 16.39 -13.00 -0.78
CA LYS A 32 16.08 -13.07 0.66
C LYS A 32 17.07 -12.29 1.51
N LEU A 33 16.55 -11.69 2.58
CA LEU A 33 17.32 -11.11 3.67
C LEU A 33 17.96 -12.21 4.52
N VAL A 34 19.21 -11.99 4.92
CA VAL A 34 20.04 -12.97 5.65
C VAL A 34 20.64 -12.30 6.89
N CYS A 35 20.38 -12.86 8.07
CA CYS A 35 20.99 -12.44 9.33
C CYS A 35 22.28 -13.22 9.64
N PRO A 36 23.09 -12.78 10.62
CA PRO A 36 24.32 -13.47 11.01
C PRO A 36 24.16 -14.97 11.29
N THR A 37 23.05 -15.39 11.90
CA THR A 37 22.79 -16.82 12.16
C THR A 37 22.40 -17.58 10.90
N CYS A 38 21.61 -16.97 10.01
CA CYS A 38 21.29 -17.57 8.73
C CYS A 38 22.54 -17.71 7.86
N ILE A 39 23.49 -16.77 7.89
CA ILE A 39 24.74 -16.84 7.10
C ILE A 39 25.49 -18.16 7.34
N ALA A 40 25.53 -18.65 8.57
CA ALA A 40 26.21 -19.90 8.89
C ALA A 40 25.62 -21.13 8.16
N LYS A 41 24.36 -21.05 7.71
CA LYS A 41 23.69 -22.07 6.90
C LYS A 41 23.88 -21.87 5.40
N PHE A 42 24.38 -20.71 4.97
CA PHE A 42 24.60 -20.39 3.56
C PHE A 42 25.99 -20.87 3.12
N ASN A 43 26.02 -21.89 2.26
CA ASN A 43 27.26 -22.39 1.65
C ASN A 43 27.76 -21.44 0.55
N LYS A 44 29.00 -21.63 0.08
CA LYS A 44 29.66 -20.91 -1.04
C LYS A 44 28.88 -20.82 -2.38
N LYS A 45 27.71 -21.47 -2.49
CA LYS A 45 26.85 -21.44 -3.68
C LYS A 45 25.94 -20.20 -3.75
N HIS A 46 25.78 -19.48 -2.65
CA HIS A 46 24.95 -18.28 -2.57
C HIS A 46 25.81 -17.03 -2.75
N ASP A 47 25.21 -16.02 -3.38
CA ASP A 47 25.85 -14.73 -3.61
C ASP A 47 25.22 -13.71 -2.67
N LEU A 48 26.01 -13.24 -1.70
CA LEU A 48 25.57 -12.35 -0.63
C LEU A 48 26.14 -10.96 -0.85
N THR A 49 25.30 -9.95 -0.70
CA THR A 49 25.70 -8.54 -0.81
C THR A 49 25.07 -7.74 0.32
N GLU A 50 25.59 -6.54 0.58
CA GLU A 50 24.93 -5.57 1.44
C GLU A 50 23.53 -5.22 0.92
N ILE A 51 22.59 -5.00 1.83
CA ILE A 51 21.18 -4.69 1.52
C ILE A 51 21.08 -3.41 0.69
N SER A 52 21.86 -2.38 1.05
CA SER A 52 21.95 -1.11 0.31
C SER A 52 22.41 -1.32 -1.14
N HIS A 53 23.38 -2.20 -1.36
CA HIS A 53 23.87 -2.53 -2.70
C HIS A 53 22.83 -3.34 -3.51
N ALA A 54 22.17 -4.33 -2.89
CA ALA A 54 21.09 -5.07 -3.52
C ALA A 54 19.93 -4.15 -3.93
N TYR A 55 19.53 -3.25 -3.02
CA TYR A 55 18.51 -2.22 -3.27
C TYR A 55 18.87 -1.37 -4.49
N ASN A 56 20.10 -0.84 -4.54
CA ASN A 56 20.58 -0.05 -5.67
C ASN A 56 20.63 -0.84 -6.99
N LEU A 57 21.07 -2.09 -6.96
CA LEU A 57 21.06 -2.96 -8.15
C LEU A 57 19.64 -3.22 -8.64
N LYS A 58 18.68 -3.46 -7.74
CA LYS A 58 17.27 -3.61 -8.10
C LYS A 58 16.72 -2.33 -8.70
N ILE A 59 16.85 -1.20 -8.02
CA ILE A 59 16.39 0.11 -8.53
C ILE A 59 17.01 0.44 -9.89
N ASN A 60 18.30 0.19 -10.09
CA ASN A 60 18.97 0.45 -11.37
C ASN A 60 18.51 -0.51 -12.49
N LYS A 61 18.12 -1.74 -12.17
CA LYS A 61 17.48 -2.64 -13.12
C LYS A 61 16.08 -2.15 -13.47
N LEU A 62 15.29 -1.73 -12.48
CA LEU A 62 13.93 -1.23 -12.68
C LEU A 62 13.91 0.06 -13.52
N LYS A 63 14.87 0.98 -13.31
CA LYS A 63 15.06 2.17 -14.17
C LYS A 63 15.32 1.84 -15.65
N LYS A 64 15.76 0.62 -15.96
CA LYS A 64 16.02 0.16 -17.34
C LYS A 64 14.84 -0.57 -17.97
N VAL A 65 13.83 -0.95 -17.18
CA VAL A 65 12.63 -1.63 -17.68
C VAL A 65 11.53 -0.58 -17.88
N GLN A 66 11.36 -0.12 -19.12
CA GLN A 66 10.19 0.64 -19.54
C GLN A 66 9.20 -0.32 -20.23
N ASN A 67 7.91 -0.15 -19.95
CA ASN A 67 6.79 -0.90 -20.51
C ASN A 67 6.76 -2.40 -20.14
N ILE A 68 6.11 -2.71 -19.02
CA ILE A 68 5.65 -4.07 -18.71
C ILE A 68 4.19 -4.16 -19.17
N PRO A 69 3.86 -4.86 -20.26
CA PRO A 69 2.48 -5.22 -20.55
C PRO A 69 1.94 -6.10 -19.43
N LEU A 70 0.75 -5.78 -18.92
CA LEU A 70 0.07 -6.64 -17.97
C LEU A 70 -0.50 -7.84 -18.73
N PRO A 71 -0.17 -9.09 -18.35
CA PRO A 71 -0.89 -10.25 -18.84
C PRO A 71 -2.30 -10.23 -18.25
N GLU A 72 -3.29 -10.28 -19.14
CA GLU A 72 -4.68 -10.48 -18.80
C GLU A 72 -4.86 -11.94 -18.40
N VAL A 73 -4.99 -12.21 -17.10
CA VAL A 73 -5.29 -13.56 -16.60
C VAL A 73 -6.60 -13.48 -15.82
N THR A 74 -7.66 -14.00 -16.43
CA THR A 74 -8.92 -14.31 -15.74
C THR A 74 -8.67 -15.49 -14.81
N VAL A 75 -8.25 -15.22 -13.58
CA VAL A 75 -8.22 -16.26 -12.53
C VAL A 75 -9.63 -16.41 -11.99
N SER A 76 -10.15 -17.63 -11.98
CA SER A 76 -11.40 -17.95 -11.29
C SER A 76 -11.20 -17.73 -9.78
N VAL A 77 -11.71 -16.62 -9.25
CA VAL A 77 -11.75 -16.39 -7.80
C VAL A 77 -12.94 -17.15 -7.24
N SER A 78 -12.70 -18.10 -6.36
CA SER A 78 -13.75 -18.74 -5.56
C SER A 78 -13.83 -18.03 -4.21
N VAL A 79 -15.01 -17.56 -3.83
CA VAL A 79 -15.27 -17.09 -2.47
C VAL A 79 -15.02 -18.26 -1.51
N VAL A 80 -13.99 -18.13 -0.67
CA VAL A 80 -13.61 -19.18 0.29
C VAL A 80 -14.56 -19.18 1.48
N ASN A 81 -14.90 -17.99 1.97
CA ASN A 81 -15.85 -17.76 3.06
C ASN A 81 -16.56 -16.42 2.85
N GLN A 82 -17.80 -16.33 3.31
CA GLN A 82 -18.58 -15.09 3.32
C GLN A 82 -19.25 -14.95 4.68
N TYR A 83 -19.15 -13.76 5.27
CA TYR A 83 -19.73 -13.45 6.56
C TYR A 83 -20.65 -12.24 6.41
N LEU A 84 -21.94 -12.46 6.66
CA LEU A 84 -22.93 -11.39 6.61
C LEU A 84 -22.89 -10.62 7.92
N THR A 85 -22.61 -9.34 7.82
CA THR A 85 -22.66 -8.41 8.95
C THR A 85 -23.74 -7.36 8.68
N ASN A 86 -24.41 -6.91 9.74
CA ASN A 86 -25.31 -5.76 9.66
C ASN A 86 -24.55 -4.42 9.70
N LEU A 87 -23.21 -4.47 9.71
CA LEU A 87 -22.34 -3.30 9.77
C LEU A 87 -22.02 -2.83 8.35
N SER A 88 -22.15 -1.53 8.10
CA SER A 88 -21.68 -0.91 6.86
C SER A 88 -20.17 -0.70 6.96
N VAL A 89 -19.40 -1.68 6.46
CA VAL A 89 -17.93 -1.64 6.47
C VAL A 89 -17.44 -0.69 5.39
N ASN A 90 -16.67 0.32 5.79
CA ASN A 90 -16.08 1.31 4.87
C ASN A 90 -14.61 0.97 4.52
N ASN A 91 -13.85 0.49 5.49
CA ASN A 91 -12.46 0.07 5.32
C ASN A 91 -12.21 -1.23 6.06
N CYS A 92 -11.31 -2.06 5.53
CA CYS A 92 -10.90 -3.32 6.13
C CYS A 92 -9.40 -3.50 5.99
N LEU A 93 -8.75 -4.01 7.04
CA LEU A 93 -7.32 -4.27 7.08
C LEU A 93 -7.05 -5.50 7.95
N SER A 94 -6.17 -6.40 7.51
CA SER A 94 -5.75 -7.54 8.33
C SER A 94 -4.81 -7.11 9.45
N SER A 95 -5.02 -7.66 10.65
CA SER A 95 -4.05 -7.64 11.75
C SER A 95 -2.73 -8.31 11.34
N ILE A 96 -1.61 -7.86 11.90
CA ILE A 96 -0.30 -8.50 11.65
C ILE A 96 0.00 -9.63 12.65
N HIS A 97 -0.74 -9.72 13.76
CA HIS A 97 -0.46 -10.68 14.84
C HIS A 97 -1.35 -11.91 14.81
N ASP A 98 -2.56 -11.80 14.27
CA ASP A 98 -3.53 -12.87 14.23
C ASP A 98 -4.41 -12.79 12.98
N ASP A 99 -5.40 -13.67 12.89
CA ASP A 99 -6.36 -13.73 11.78
C ASP A 99 -7.48 -12.69 11.88
N SER A 100 -7.40 -11.74 12.82
CA SER A 100 -8.42 -10.71 12.97
C SER A 100 -8.31 -9.61 11.90
N LEU A 101 -9.40 -8.87 11.75
CA LEU A 101 -9.59 -7.79 10.81
C LEU A 101 -9.92 -6.51 11.58
N TRP A 102 -9.23 -5.43 11.25
CA TRP A 102 -9.62 -4.09 11.63
C TRP A 102 -10.59 -3.53 10.60
N ILE A 103 -11.77 -3.13 11.05
CA ILE A 103 -12.82 -2.57 10.20
C ILE A 103 -13.29 -1.23 10.73
N THR A 104 -13.61 -0.30 9.85
CA THR A 104 -14.34 0.91 10.21
C THR A 104 -15.78 0.78 9.75
N CYS A 105 -16.72 1.09 10.63
CA CYS A 105 -18.15 0.95 10.35
C CYS A 105 -18.84 2.32 10.36
N GLU A 106 -19.71 2.58 9.38
CA GLU A 106 -20.66 3.69 9.42
C GLU A 106 -21.99 3.24 10.05
N PRO A 107 -22.74 4.14 10.72
CA PRO A 107 -22.49 5.58 10.92
C PRO A 107 -21.75 5.91 12.22
N ASP A 108 -21.45 4.92 13.06
CA ASP A 108 -21.04 5.14 14.46
C ASP A 108 -19.59 5.62 14.61
N GLU A 109 -18.86 5.78 13.50
CA GLU A 109 -17.44 6.21 13.47
C GLU A 109 -16.61 5.40 14.50
N VAL A 110 -16.85 4.09 14.52
CA VAL A 110 -16.12 3.15 15.37
C VAL A 110 -15.13 2.34 14.54
N LEU A 111 -14.02 2.02 15.18
CA LEU A 111 -13.03 1.08 14.69
C LEU A 111 -13.18 -0.22 15.47
N GLN A 112 -13.42 -1.32 14.77
CA GLN A 112 -13.61 -2.63 15.39
C GLN A 112 -12.51 -3.58 14.96
N ASN A 113 -12.07 -4.42 15.89
CA ASN A 113 -11.27 -5.60 15.58
C ASN A 113 -12.19 -6.80 15.67
N VAL A 114 -12.30 -7.56 14.58
CA VAL A 114 -13.23 -8.69 14.46
C VAL A 114 -12.48 -9.92 13.97
N LYS A 115 -12.91 -11.12 14.34
CA LYS A 115 -12.48 -12.32 13.64
C LYS A 115 -13.13 -12.39 12.25
N PRO A 116 -12.58 -13.16 11.30
CA PRO A 116 -13.18 -13.32 9.98
C PRO A 116 -14.65 -13.74 10.09
N GLU A 117 -14.99 -14.61 11.04
CA GLU A 117 -16.37 -15.04 11.29
C GLU A 117 -17.33 -13.99 11.85
N GLY A 118 -16.86 -12.76 12.09
CA GLY A 118 -17.65 -11.64 12.57
C GLY A 118 -17.67 -11.47 14.09
N THR A 119 -16.99 -12.34 14.85
CA THR A 119 -16.83 -12.18 16.30
C THR A 119 -16.11 -10.87 16.62
N ASN A 120 -16.78 -9.92 17.26
CA ASN A 120 -16.15 -8.67 17.70
C ASN A 120 -15.20 -8.95 18.88
N LEU A 121 -13.91 -8.69 18.67
CA LEU A 121 -12.87 -8.82 19.69
C LEU A 121 -12.67 -7.50 20.44
N LYS A 122 -12.82 -6.37 19.73
CA LYS A 122 -12.60 -5.04 20.28
C LYS A 122 -13.39 -3.98 19.53
N THR A 123 -13.79 -2.93 20.25
CA THR A 123 -14.33 -1.70 19.68
C THR A 123 -13.58 -0.49 20.27
N ILE A 124 -13.13 0.41 19.40
CA ILE A 124 -12.46 1.66 19.74
C ILE A 124 -13.32 2.80 19.17
N SER A 125 -13.75 3.72 20.04
CA SER A 125 -14.39 4.95 19.58
C SER A 125 -13.33 5.86 18.94
N THR A 126 -13.59 6.33 17.74
CA THR A 126 -12.68 7.27 17.05
C THR A 126 -12.98 8.73 17.39
N PHE A 127 -13.85 8.99 18.39
CA PHE A 127 -14.29 10.35 18.78
C PHE A 127 -14.90 11.14 17.62
N ASN A 128 -15.75 10.49 16.84
CA ASN A 128 -16.41 11.03 15.66
C ASN A 128 -15.42 11.47 14.55
N LEU A 129 -14.39 10.66 14.31
CA LEU A 129 -13.46 10.88 13.21
C LEU A 129 -13.72 9.85 12.12
N LYS A 130 -14.37 10.26 11.04
CA LYS A 130 -14.41 9.47 9.82
C LYS A 130 -13.00 9.11 9.37
N VAL A 131 -12.72 7.79 9.36
CA VAL A 131 -11.47 7.22 8.87
C VAL A 131 -11.62 6.89 7.39
N TYR A 132 -10.71 7.39 6.56
CA TYR A 132 -10.73 7.18 5.11
C TYR A 132 -9.85 6.03 4.65
N GLY A 133 -8.71 5.84 5.30
CA GLY A 133 -7.72 4.82 4.99
C GLY A 133 -6.96 4.42 6.25
N MET A 134 -6.47 3.19 6.23
CA MET A 134 -5.80 2.57 7.37
C MET A 134 -4.59 1.77 6.90
N ALA A 135 -3.53 1.77 7.70
CA ALA A 135 -2.40 0.88 7.53
C ALA A 135 -1.89 0.39 8.88
N THR A 136 -1.40 -0.85 8.92
CA THR A 136 -0.83 -1.46 10.12
C THR A 136 0.64 -1.12 10.20
N THR A 137 1.07 -0.71 11.40
CA THR A 137 2.48 -0.53 11.72
C THR A 137 3.12 -1.87 12.12
N ALA A 138 4.44 -1.88 12.27
CA ALA A 138 5.16 -3.07 12.75
C ALA A 138 4.80 -3.48 14.20
N SER A 139 4.20 -2.58 14.99
CA SER A 139 3.66 -2.87 16.34
C SER A 139 2.18 -3.20 16.34
N ASP A 140 1.57 -3.39 15.16
CA ASP A 140 0.13 -3.59 14.95
C ASP A 140 -0.75 -2.39 15.34
N ASP A 141 -0.15 -1.29 15.78
CA ASP A 141 -0.85 -0.01 15.89
C ASP A 141 -1.28 0.45 14.49
N LEU A 142 -2.33 1.27 14.45
CA LEU A 142 -2.98 1.65 13.20
C LEU A 142 -2.63 3.10 12.86
N LEU A 143 -2.08 3.32 11.68
CA LEU A 143 -1.97 4.64 11.09
C LEU A 143 -3.23 4.91 10.27
N VAL A 144 -3.94 5.99 10.58
CA VAL A 144 -5.23 6.32 9.97
C VAL A 144 -5.26 7.71 9.37
N SER A 145 -6.04 7.87 8.32
CA SER A 145 -6.37 9.15 7.69
C SER A 145 -7.75 9.59 8.17
N THR A 146 -7.90 10.88 8.45
CA THR A 146 -9.18 11.47 8.85
C THR A 146 -9.43 12.75 8.05
N ARG A 147 -10.53 13.48 8.31
CA ARG A 147 -10.80 14.80 7.70
C ARG A 147 -9.80 15.91 8.07
N LYS A 148 -8.75 15.58 8.82
CA LYS A 148 -7.68 16.51 9.17
C LYS A 148 -6.56 16.36 8.15
N SER A 149 -5.87 17.46 7.82
CA SER A 149 -4.68 17.45 6.96
C SER A 149 -3.45 16.82 7.62
N ARG A 150 -3.63 15.70 8.33
CA ARG A 150 -2.61 14.99 9.09
C ARG A 150 -3.00 13.54 9.29
N LEU A 151 -2.01 12.69 9.47
CA LEU A 151 -2.18 11.30 9.86
C LEU A 151 -2.14 11.16 11.37
N GLN A 152 -2.92 10.23 11.91
CA GLN A 152 -2.98 9.93 13.34
C GLN A 152 -2.71 8.46 13.57
N MET A 153 -2.13 8.13 14.72
CA MET A 153 -1.91 6.75 15.13
C MET A 153 -2.92 6.37 16.21
N ILE A 154 -3.48 5.17 16.11
CA ILE A 154 -4.36 4.55 17.08
C ILE A 154 -3.64 3.35 17.66
N SER A 155 -3.46 3.34 18.97
CA SER A 155 -2.87 2.20 19.65
C SER A 155 -3.80 0.99 19.57
N SER A 156 -3.32 -0.12 19.03
CA SER A 156 -4.10 -1.36 18.91
C SER A 156 -4.46 -1.93 20.28
N THR A 157 -3.63 -1.71 21.29
CA THR A 157 -3.80 -2.21 22.67
C THR A 157 -4.63 -1.28 23.54
N THR A 158 -4.40 0.04 23.51
CA THR A 158 -5.07 0.99 24.39
C THR A 158 -6.24 1.74 23.75
N GLY A 159 -6.32 1.76 22.41
CA GLY A 159 -7.25 2.60 21.66
C GLY A 159 -6.95 4.10 21.72
N LYS A 160 -5.83 4.50 22.34
CA LYS A 160 -5.43 5.90 22.44
C LYS A 160 -5.06 6.43 21.05
N VAL A 161 -5.60 7.60 20.71
CA VAL A 161 -5.34 8.31 19.45
C VAL A 161 -4.29 9.40 19.69
N THR A 162 -3.27 9.48 18.83
CA THR A 162 -2.29 10.59 18.85
C THR A 162 -2.87 11.86 18.23
N GLU A 163 -2.31 13.03 18.55
CA GLU A 163 -2.77 14.27 17.94
C GLU A 163 -2.42 14.36 16.44
N SER A 164 -1.17 14.04 16.11
CA SER A 164 -0.60 13.98 14.76
C SER A 164 0.61 13.05 14.77
N VAL A 165 0.90 12.41 13.64
CA VAL A 165 2.18 11.72 13.37
C VAL A 165 2.87 12.33 12.16
N TYR A 166 2.12 12.55 11.08
CA TYR A 166 2.63 13.13 9.84
C TYR A 166 1.71 14.27 9.39
N ASP A 167 2.30 15.43 9.10
CA ASP A 167 1.59 16.56 8.51
C ASP A 167 1.63 16.47 6.99
N ILE A 168 0.48 16.67 6.36
CA ILE A 168 0.29 16.64 4.91
C ILE A 168 -0.48 17.88 4.43
N TYR A 169 -0.56 18.91 5.28
CA TYR A 169 -1.16 20.19 4.93
C TYR A 169 -0.55 20.75 3.63
N PRO A 170 -1.39 21.31 2.72
CA PRO A 170 -2.84 21.57 2.83
C PRO A 170 -3.75 20.44 2.35
N PHE A 171 -3.24 19.23 2.12
CA PHE A 171 -4.01 18.11 1.57
C PHE A 171 -4.81 17.39 2.66
N LEU A 172 -5.99 16.89 2.29
CA LEU A 172 -6.71 15.90 3.06
C LEU A 172 -6.22 14.51 2.65
N PRO A 173 -5.87 13.62 3.60
CA PRO A 173 -5.44 12.28 3.27
C PRO A 173 -6.63 11.43 2.82
N THR A 174 -6.51 10.81 1.66
CA THR A 174 -7.55 9.96 1.08
C THR A 174 -7.19 8.48 1.16
N ALA A 175 -5.91 8.14 1.01
CA ALA A 175 -5.40 6.77 1.06
C ALA A 175 -4.11 6.67 1.87
N ILE A 176 -3.84 5.52 2.50
CA ILE A 176 -2.59 5.26 3.22
C ILE A 176 -2.11 3.86 2.87
N HIS A 177 -0.79 3.73 2.70
CA HIS A 177 -0.11 2.44 2.65
C HIS A 177 1.23 2.52 3.40
N ILE A 178 1.54 1.50 4.20
CA ILE A 178 2.87 1.35 4.81
C ILE A 178 3.63 0.29 4.03
N THR A 179 4.77 0.67 3.49
CA THR A 179 5.67 -0.24 2.77
C THR A 179 6.38 -1.18 3.75
N SER A 180 6.91 -2.29 3.23
CA SER A 180 7.73 -3.23 4.02
C SER A 180 9.01 -2.62 4.61
N GLU A 181 9.46 -1.50 4.06
CA GLU A 181 10.60 -0.71 4.54
C GLU A 181 10.20 0.38 5.56
N GLY A 182 8.91 0.48 5.90
CA GLY A 182 8.40 1.43 6.89
C GLY A 182 8.16 2.84 6.35
N LYS A 183 8.27 3.08 5.04
CA LYS A 183 7.80 4.33 4.41
C LYS A 183 6.28 4.36 4.38
N VAL A 184 5.72 5.55 4.59
CA VAL A 184 4.30 5.82 4.47
C VAL A 184 4.04 6.46 3.12
N ILE A 185 3.12 5.87 2.35
CA ILE A 185 2.65 6.42 1.09
C ILE A 185 1.24 6.93 1.32
N VAL A 186 0.98 8.18 0.94
CA VAL A 186 -0.27 8.86 1.26
C VAL A 186 -0.87 9.47 0.01
N GLY A 187 -2.11 9.13 -0.30
CA GLY A 187 -2.92 9.86 -1.27
C GLY A 187 -3.47 11.12 -0.62
N GLY A 188 -3.42 12.25 -1.32
CA GLY A 188 -3.87 13.54 -0.81
C GLY A 188 -4.71 14.30 -1.82
N TYR A 189 -5.78 14.92 -1.32
CA TYR A 189 -6.67 15.79 -2.07
C TYR A 189 -6.78 17.17 -1.41
N ASN A 190 -6.49 18.23 -2.15
CA ASN A 190 -6.68 19.59 -1.68
C ASN A 190 -8.03 20.13 -2.15
N VAL A 191 -8.95 20.32 -1.21
CA VAL A 191 -10.32 20.79 -1.49
C VAL A 191 -10.40 22.21 -2.03
N ASN A 192 -9.39 23.05 -1.78
CA ASN A 192 -9.42 24.47 -2.13
C ASN A 192 -9.01 24.72 -3.58
N ASP A 193 -7.93 24.06 -4.03
CA ASP A 193 -7.36 24.26 -5.37
C ASP A 193 -7.50 23.00 -6.26
N LYS A 194 -8.16 21.96 -5.75
CA LYS A 194 -8.38 20.66 -6.42
C LYS A 194 -7.10 19.92 -6.80
N ARG A 195 -5.95 20.27 -6.22
CA ARG A 195 -4.71 19.51 -6.45
C ARG A 195 -4.78 18.14 -5.80
N VAL A 196 -4.17 17.18 -6.48
CA VAL A 196 -4.12 15.78 -6.06
C VAL A 196 -2.67 15.33 -6.10
N ALA A 197 -2.23 14.67 -5.05
CA ALA A 197 -0.85 14.24 -4.90
C ALA A 197 -0.76 12.86 -4.25
N VAL A 198 0.28 12.12 -4.59
CA VAL A 198 0.75 10.99 -3.78
C VAL A 198 2.08 11.35 -3.14
N PHE A 199 2.12 11.31 -1.80
CA PHE A 199 3.28 11.60 -0.98
C PHE A 199 4.01 10.32 -0.60
N VAL A 200 5.33 10.41 -0.49
CA VAL A 200 6.19 9.39 0.10
C VAL A 200 6.89 10.00 1.30
N ILE A 201 6.56 9.49 2.49
CA ILE A 201 7.10 9.96 3.76
C ILE A 201 7.99 8.86 4.32
N ASN A 202 9.22 9.20 4.67
CA ASN A 202 10.15 8.23 5.24
C ASN A 202 9.81 7.94 6.71
N LYS A 203 10.53 6.97 7.28
CA LYS A 203 10.33 6.56 8.68
C LYS A 203 10.63 7.64 9.73
N ASN A 204 11.36 8.69 9.35
CA ASN A 204 11.66 9.84 10.22
C ASN A 204 10.58 10.93 10.12
N GLY A 205 9.65 10.81 9.16
CA GLY A 205 8.61 11.80 8.89
C GLY A 205 8.97 12.84 7.84
N ASP A 206 10.11 12.71 7.16
CA ASP A 206 10.47 13.63 6.07
C ASP A 206 9.77 13.23 4.77
N HIS A 207 9.35 14.23 4.01
CA HIS A 207 8.79 14.04 2.67
C HIS A 207 9.92 13.75 1.68
N GLU A 208 9.99 12.51 1.18
CA GLU A 208 10.97 12.06 0.17
C GLU A 208 10.49 12.27 -1.26
N GLY A 209 9.18 12.37 -1.48
CA GLY A 209 8.62 12.51 -2.81
C GLY A 209 7.17 12.98 -2.80
N VAL A 210 6.83 13.75 -3.85
CA VAL A 210 5.48 14.21 -4.14
C VAL A 210 5.22 13.97 -5.63
N HIS A 211 4.17 13.21 -5.93
CA HIS A 211 3.78 12.83 -7.29
C HIS A 211 2.43 13.47 -7.60
N GLU A 212 2.45 14.67 -8.17
CA GLU A 212 1.25 15.39 -8.63
C GLU A 212 1.09 15.31 -10.15
N HIS A 213 2.20 15.46 -10.88
CA HIS A 213 2.20 15.61 -12.32
C HIS A 213 3.14 14.61 -12.99
N ASP A 214 2.75 14.16 -14.19
CA ASP A 214 3.59 13.32 -15.03
C ASP A 214 4.75 14.11 -15.66
N GLN A 215 5.56 13.42 -16.46
CA GLN A 215 6.68 14.01 -17.20
C GLN A 215 6.28 15.09 -18.21
N HIS A 216 4.99 15.19 -18.57
CA HIS A 216 4.41 16.19 -19.46
C HIS A 216 3.69 17.31 -18.71
N LYS A 217 3.82 17.35 -17.37
CA LYS A 217 3.15 18.30 -16.47
C LYS A 217 1.63 18.17 -16.45
N GLN A 218 1.10 17.00 -16.78
CA GLN A 218 -0.33 16.70 -16.64
C GLN A 218 -0.61 16.10 -15.26
N PRO A 219 -1.76 16.39 -14.62
CA PRO A 219 -2.16 15.72 -13.39
C PRO A 219 -2.16 14.20 -13.56
N ILE A 220 -1.56 13.49 -12.60
CA ILE A 220 -1.53 12.02 -12.62
C ILE A 220 -2.87 11.45 -12.12
N PHE A 221 -3.42 12.09 -11.10
CA PHE A 221 -4.48 11.55 -10.26
C PHE A 221 -5.70 12.48 -10.17
N ASP A 222 -6.87 11.89 -9.94
CA ASP A 222 -8.13 12.59 -9.74
C ASP A 222 -8.62 12.45 -8.28
N TYR A 223 -8.59 11.24 -7.72
CA TYR A 223 -8.87 10.93 -6.32
C TYR A 223 -8.27 9.57 -5.91
N PRO A 224 -7.07 9.55 -5.30
CA PRO A 224 -6.43 8.32 -4.84
C PRO A 224 -7.24 7.66 -3.74
N ALA A 225 -7.91 6.55 -4.04
CA ALA A 225 -8.80 5.84 -3.12
C ALA A 225 -8.05 4.83 -2.24
N SER A 226 -7.18 4.02 -2.84
CA SER A 226 -6.31 3.07 -2.14
C SER A 226 -4.95 2.96 -2.81
N ILE A 227 -3.95 2.53 -2.04
CA ILE A 227 -2.57 2.40 -2.50
C ILE A 227 -2.02 1.06 -2.04
N THR A 228 -1.22 0.41 -2.88
CA THR A 228 -0.42 -0.75 -2.48
C THR A 228 0.93 -0.73 -3.19
N THR A 229 1.86 -1.55 -2.73
CA THR A 229 3.18 -1.73 -3.35
C THR A 229 3.54 -3.18 -3.50
N ASN A 230 4.23 -3.51 -4.59
CA ASN A 230 4.82 -4.83 -4.79
C ASN A 230 6.25 -4.92 -4.20
N SER A 231 6.86 -6.12 -4.27
CA SER A 231 8.22 -6.39 -3.78
C SER A 231 9.33 -5.62 -4.52
N ASN A 232 9.00 -5.06 -5.69
CA ASN A 232 9.89 -4.24 -6.52
C ASN A 232 9.66 -2.73 -6.33
N TYR A 233 8.91 -2.32 -5.31
CA TYR A 233 8.63 -0.92 -4.97
C TYR A 233 7.82 -0.15 -6.03
N TYR A 234 7.17 -0.85 -6.96
CA TYR A 234 6.15 -0.21 -7.78
C TYR A 234 4.95 0.10 -6.91
N ARG A 235 4.34 1.25 -7.18
CA ARG A 235 3.12 1.69 -6.50
C ARG A 235 1.94 1.51 -7.43
N TYR A 236 0.88 0.95 -6.90
CA TYR A 236 -0.40 0.82 -7.58
C TYR A 236 -1.40 1.65 -6.81
N VAL A 237 -2.01 2.60 -7.49
CA VAL A 237 -2.95 3.55 -6.89
C VAL A 237 -4.28 3.34 -7.59
N SER A 238 -5.30 2.90 -6.86
CA SER A 238 -6.68 3.02 -7.35
C SER A 238 -7.07 4.49 -7.29
N ASP A 239 -7.46 5.03 -8.43
CA ASP A 239 -7.74 6.42 -8.62
C ASP A 239 -9.16 6.55 -9.17
N TYR A 240 -10.05 7.04 -8.32
CA TYR A 240 -11.46 7.15 -8.65
C TYR A 240 -11.73 8.51 -9.31
N ASP A 241 -12.36 8.51 -10.48
CA ASP A 241 -12.80 9.77 -11.10
C ASP A 241 -14.24 10.06 -10.69
N SER A 242 -14.40 11.07 -9.81
CA SER A 242 -15.72 11.55 -9.38
C SER A 242 -16.52 12.29 -10.45
N GLN A 243 -15.90 12.66 -11.58
CA GLN A 243 -16.53 13.47 -12.64
C GLN A 243 -16.87 12.67 -13.91
N GLU A 244 -16.00 11.76 -14.36
CA GLU A 244 -16.23 11.03 -15.61
C GLU A 244 -16.72 9.60 -15.44
N VAL A 245 -17.03 9.17 -14.21
CA VAL A 245 -17.59 7.82 -13.95
C VAL A 245 -16.71 6.76 -14.63
N CYS A 246 -15.39 6.93 -14.56
CA CYS A 246 -14.42 5.93 -14.99
C CYS A 246 -13.11 6.16 -14.22
N GLY A 247 -12.91 5.38 -13.17
CA GLY A 247 -11.64 5.35 -12.46
C GLY A 247 -10.56 4.63 -13.26
N LYS A 248 -9.38 4.56 -12.66
CA LYS A 248 -8.19 3.91 -13.23
C LYS A 248 -7.30 3.40 -12.10
N VAL A 249 -6.44 2.43 -12.43
CA VAL A 249 -5.31 2.07 -11.58
C VAL A 249 -4.05 2.62 -12.21
N VAL A 250 -3.42 3.58 -11.54
CA VAL A 250 -2.14 4.17 -11.97
C VAL A 250 -0.99 3.35 -11.40
N VAL A 251 -0.05 2.97 -12.25
CA VAL A 251 1.16 2.25 -11.86
C VAL A 251 2.35 3.19 -11.95
N LEU A 252 2.99 3.43 -10.80
CA LEU A 252 4.22 4.20 -10.72
C LEU A 252 5.41 3.28 -10.52
N ASP A 253 6.53 3.60 -11.18
CA ASP A 253 7.83 3.02 -10.84
C ASP A 253 8.31 3.49 -9.46
N PRO A 254 9.41 2.90 -8.92
CA PRO A 254 9.94 3.30 -7.62
C PRO A 254 10.38 4.77 -7.53
N THR A 255 10.67 5.41 -8.66
CA THR A 255 11.04 6.84 -8.71
C THR A 255 9.85 7.78 -8.81
N GLY A 256 8.66 7.24 -9.13
CA GLY A 256 7.42 7.99 -9.19
C GLY A 256 6.98 8.35 -10.60
N HIS A 257 7.61 7.78 -11.63
CA HIS A 257 7.13 7.97 -13.00
C HIS A 257 5.98 7.01 -13.27
N VAL A 258 4.96 7.52 -13.95
CA VAL A 258 3.86 6.70 -14.48
C VAL A 258 4.42 5.77 -15.54
N ILE A 259 4.29 4.47 -15.32
CA ILE A 259 4.69 3.45 -16.30
C ILE A 259 3.49 2.77 -16.96
N ASN A 260 2.32 2.81 -16.34
CA ASN A 260 1.11 2.23 -16.89
C ASN A 260 -0.16 2.82 -16.22
N VAL A 261 -1.29 2.71 -16.92
CA VAL A 261 -2.62 3.07 -16.44
C VAL A 261 -3.60 1.99 -16.89
N TYR A 262 -4.23 1.29 -15.95
CA TYR A 262 -5.25 0.28 -16.22
C TYR A 262 -6.66 0.88 -16.02
N LYS A 263 -7.55 0.70 -16.99
CA LYS A 263 -8.90 1.31 -16.99
C LYS A 263 -10.04 0.29 -16.94
N GLY A 264 -9.77 -0.90 -16.39
CA GLY A 264 -10.74 -2.00 -16.38
C GLY A 264 -10.82 -2.72 -17.73
N ASP A 265 -11.63 -3.77 -17.77
CA ASP A 265 -11.94 -4.50 -19.00
C ASP A 265 -13.03 -3.77 -19.79
N THR A 266 -12.61 -3.03 -20.81
CA THR A 266 -13.51 -2.25 -21.67
C THR A 266 -14.30 -3.10 -22.67
N GLU A 267 -13.97 -4.38 -22.86
CA GLU A 267 -14.68 -5.26 -23.79
C GLU A 267 -15.86 -5.96 -23.14
N ILE A 268 -15.71 -6.39 -21.87
CA ILE A 268 -16.77 -7.09 -21.13
C ILE A 268 -17.85 -6.13 -20.63
N ASN A 269 -17.50 -4.90 -20.23
CA ASN A 269 -18.40 -3.98 -19.52
C ASN A 269 -18.52 -2.60 -20.18
N LYS A 270 -18.94 -2.53 -21.45
CA LYS A 270 -19.11 -1.25 -22.17
C LYS A 270 -20.14 -0.30 -21.56
N GLU A 271 -21.05 -0.80 -20.74
CA GLU A 271 -22.16 -0.05 -20.15
C GLU A 271 -21.92 0.35 -18.69
N VAL A 272 -20.90 -0.20 -18.03
CA VAL A 272 -20.63 0.01 -16.61
C VAL A 272 -19.23 0.56 -16.42
N SER A 273 -19.10 1.56 -15.56
CA SER A 273 -17.83 2.20 -15.23
C SER A 273 -16.87 1.28 -14.50
N PHE A 274 -15.57 1.49 -14.71
CA PHE A 274 -14.54 0.88 -13.87
C PHE A 274 -14.39 1.73 -12.61
N GLY A 275 -14.84 1.23 -11.46
CA GLY A 275 -14.78 1.91 -10.17
C GLY A 275 -13.78 1.23 -9.22
N PRO A 276 -12.46 1.31 -9.46
CA PRO A 276 -11.48 0.69 -8.58
C PRO A 276 -11.44 1.42 -7.23
N GLU A 277 -11.75 0.72 -6.14
CA GLU A 277 -11.69 1.29 -4.79
C GLU A 277 -10.62 0.59 -3.96
N GLY A 278 -10.82 -0.69 -3.65
CA GLY A 278 -9.85 -1.50 -2.90
C GLY A 278 -8.73 -2.04 -3.77
N ILE A 279 -7.49 -1.97 -3.31
CA ILE A 279 -6.34 -2.56 -4.00
C ILE A 279 -5.37 -3.22 -3.01
N VAL A 280 -4.87 -4.41 -3.36
CA VAL A 280 -3.92 -5.12 -2.51
C VAL A 280 -2.92 -5.93 -3.34
N THR A 281 -1.66 -5.91 -2.95
CA THR A 281 -0.63 -6.77 -3.54
C THR A 281 -0.58 -8.10 -2.80
N THR A 282 -0.65 -9.19 -3.54
CA THR A 282 -0.46 -10.55 -3.03
C THR A 282 1.02 -10.86 -2.76
N PRO A 283 1.35 -11.91 -1.98
CA PRO A 283 2.74 -12.34 -1.76
C PRO A 283 3.51 -12.77 -3.01
N ARG A 284 2.84 -12.95 -4.17
CA ARG A 284 3.47 -13.28 -5.46
C ARG A 284 3.52 -12.08 -6.41
N ASP A 285 3.36 -10.86 -5.89
CA ASP A 285 3.35 -9.60 -6.64
C ASP A 285 2.23 -9.44 -7.68
N ASN A 286 1.21 -10.31 -7.67
CA ASN A 286 -0.05 -9.99 -8.34
C ASN A 286 -0.77 -8.92 -7.54
N VAL A 287 -1.45 -8.01 -8.24
CA VAL A 287 -2.26 -6.96 -7.63
C VAL A 287 -3.73 -7.28 -7.85
N ILE A 288 -4.49 -7.35 -6.75
CA ILE A 288 -5.94 -7.55 -6.79
C ILE A 288 -6.59 -6.17 -6.68
N VAL A 289 -7.52 -5.88 -7.58
CA VAL A 289 -8.30 -4.65 -7.62
C VAL A 289 -9.77 -5.00 -7.44
N ALA A 290 -10.42 -4.38 -6.46
CA ALA A 290 -11.86 -4.47 -6.26
C ALA A 290 -12.55 -3.32 -6.99
N ASP A 291 -13.39 -3.68 -7.95
CA ASP A 291 -14.24 -2.74 -8.68
C ASP A 291 -15.65 -2.76 -8.09
N ILE A 292 -16.05 -1.64 -7.51
CA ILE A 292 -17.32 -1.49 -6.82
C ILE A 292 -18.51 -1.34 -7.78
N ASP A 293 -18.27 -0.81 -8.97
CA ASP A 293 -19.32 -0.53 -9.95
C ASP A 293 -19.68 -1.81 -10.71
N THR A 294 -18.69 -2.63 -11.07
CA THR A 294 -18.93 -3.92 -11.74
C THR A 294 -19.02 -5.12 -10.81
N HIS A 295 -18.85 -4.92 -9.49
CA HIS A 295 -18.80 -5.99 -8.48
C HIS A 295 -17.80 -7.10 -8.81
N THR A 296 -16.67 -6.74 -9.41
CA THR A 296 -15.67 -7.67 -9.93
C THR A 296 -14.32 -7.49 -9.24
N LEU A 297 -13.60 -8.60 -9.05
CA LEU A 297 -12.20 -8.59 -8.65
C LEU A 297 -11.32 -8.80 -9.88
N TYR A 298 -10.46 -7.84 -10.19
CA TYR A 298 -9.45 -7.95 -11.23
C TYR A 298 -8.12 -8.40 -10.63
N ILE A 299 -7.38 -9.22 -11.35
CA ILE A 299 -6.02 -9.62 -10.97
C ILE A 299 -5.05 -9.12 -12.04
N LEU A 300 -4.28 -8.11 -11.68
CA LEU A 300 -3.19 -7.58 -12.50
C LEU A 300 -1.95 -8.41 -12.19
N ASN A 301 -1.57 -9.27 -13.13
CA ASN A 301 -0.37 -10.08 -13.00
C ASN A 301 0.85 -9.25 -13.43
N ASN A 302 1.96 -9.36 -12.72
CA ASN A 302 3.22 -8.72 -13.08
C ASN A 302 4.18 -9.67 -13.84
N SER A 303 3.67 -10.84 -14.25
CA SER A 303 4.45 -11.91 -14.86
C SER A 303 4.50 -11.78 -16.39
N ASP A 304 5.47 -11.02 -16.91
CA ASP A 304 6.10 -11.41 -18.17
C ASP A 304 7.08 -12.56 -17.89
N LYS A 305 6.54 -13.77 -17.67
CA LYS A 305 7.28 -15.04 -17.73
C LYS A 305 6.39 -16.18 -18.19
#